data_AF-A0A1L3GQW5-F1
#
_entry.id   AF-A0A1L3GQW5-F1
#
_cell.length_a   1.000
_cell.length_b   1.000
_cell.length_c   1.000
_cell.angle_alpha   90.00
_cell.angle_beta   90.00
_cell.angle_gamma   90.00
#
_symmetry.space_group_name_H-M   'P 1'
#
loop_
_entity.id
_entity.type
_entity.pdbx_description
1 polymer ?
#
loop_
_entity_poly.entity_id
_entity_poly.type
_entity_poly.pdbx_seq_one_letter_code
_entity_poly.pdbx_strand_id
1 'polypeptide(L)'
;MTEATAAIILSAGFSRRMGGFKPLLPLGDKTALERTVGLFQRAGVAHLQVVTGHRAEELQPLLQQLQVQETFNQKYQEGMFSSVQCALQAMPDHIDAFFLQPVDMPLVRDHTLPQLLRARQRSGRGIIHPLFFGKRGHPPLISTRYRETILNGDGNGGLKTLLLPYAEDILELEVADEHTVLDMDTPADYNYLCHRWRNYQLPSPRECEHLMIHKFSCTKRIIDHCQQVAQVADRLAETVNESGGNVDCELLHAAALLHDCRRSQPHHAAVGAVELCRLGFPRIAELVQQHMDLEPQQTVHPTAAEILYLADKLVAENRCVSLEERFAPKLKCFADQPGPLAATRQRLAAAQKIQHKIYQLTGNPIEQLINPLPSTAAKG
;
A
#
# COMPACT_ATOMS: atom_id res chain seq x y z
N MET A 1 -10.22 -12.46 28.05
CA MET A 1 -8.91 -11.84 28.27
C MET A 1 -8.39 -11.38 26.93
N THR A 2 -7.83 -10.18 26.83
CA THR A 2 -7.16 -9.71 25.60
C THR A 2 -5.87 -10.52 25.43
N GLU A 3 -5.67 -11.11 24.25
CA GLU A 3 -4.49 -11.94 23.92
C GLU A 3 -3.20 -11.11 24.05
N ALA A 4 -2.24 -11.60 24.83
CA ALA A 4 -0.95 -10.94 25.03
C ALA A 4 -0.03 -11.23 23.83
N THR A 5 0.34 -10.17 23.12
CA THR A 5 1.15 -10.28 21.89
C THR A 5 2.53 -9.66 22.09
N ALA A 6 3.54 -10.33 21.52
CA ALA A 6 4.91 -9.81 21.40
C ALA A 6 5.27 -9.50 19.94
N ALA A 7 6.35 -8.75 19.73
CA ALA A 7 7.03 -8.66 18.44
C ALA A 7 8.52 -8.99 18.62
N ILE A 8 8.99 -9.93 17.82
CA ILE A 8 10.40 -10.29 17.69
C ILE A 8 10.93 -9.60 16.44
N ILE A 9 11.81 -8.62 16.63
CA ILE A 9 12.46 -7.88 15.55
C ILE A 9 13.86 -8.46 15.36
N LEU A 10 14.12 -9.09 14.22
CA LEU A 10 15.40 -9.75 13.93
C LEU A 10 16.38 -8.74 13.33
N SER A 11 17.43 -8.42 14.07
CA SER A 11 18.43 -7.40 13.73
C SER A 11 19.88 -7.87 13.90
N ALA A 12 20.10 -9.19 13.98
CA ALA A 12 21.40 -9.80 14.28
C ALA A 12 22.29 -10.05 13.04
N GLY A 13 21.77 -9.82 11.83
CA GLY A 13 22.38 -10.23 10.57
C GLY A 13 23.55 -9.37 10.08
N PHE A 14 24.41 -9.97 9.23
CA PHE A 14 25.66 -9.36 8.75
C PHE A 14 25.51 -8.21 7.74
N SER A 15 24.35 -8.01 7.10
CA SER A 15 24.13 -6.94 6.10
C SER A 15 25.10 -6.93 4.89
N ARG A 16 25.72 -8.06 4.54
CA ARG A 16 26.88 -8.12 3.62
C ARG A 16 26.66 -7.51 2.22
N ARG A 17 25.48 -7.65 1.64
CA ARG A 17 25.15 -7.20 0.27
C ARG A 17 24.83 -5.70 0.17
N MET A 18 24.50 -5.06 1.29
CA MET A 18 24.01 -3.69 1.33
C MET A 18 25.11 -2.62 1.39
N GLY A 19 26.35 -3.01 1.71
CA GLY A 19 27.45 -2.06 1.95
C GLY A 19 27.26 -1.17 3.19
N GLY A 20 26.16 -1.32 3.93
CA GLY A 20 25.83 -0.59 5.15
C GLY A 20 25.12 -1.49 6.16
N PHE A 21 25.09 -1.07 7.43
CA PHE A 21 24.45 -1.84 8.50
C PHE A 21 22.94 -1.59 8.47
N LYS A 22 22.18 -2.56 7.92
CA LYS A 22 20.74 -2.45 7.64
C LYS A 22 19.90 -1.80 8.76
N PRO A 23 20.05 -2.18 10.04
CA PRO A 23 19.20 -1.62 11.11
C PRO A 23 19.33 -0.10 11.26
N LEU A 24 20.51 0.46 10.95
CA LEU A 24 20.83 1.88 11.06
C LEU A 24 20.73 2.63 9.72
N LEU A 25 20.27 1.97 8.65
CA LEU A 25 20.09 2.66 7.37
C LEU A 25 18.93 3.69 7.46
N PRO A 26 19.14 4.93 6.96
CA PRO A 26 18.16 6.00 7.08
C PRO A 26 17.00 5.90 6.08
N LEU A 27 15.78 5.76 6.60
CA LEU A 27 14.52 5.97 5.89
C LEU A 27 13.94 7.32 6.27
N GLY A 28 14.31 8.36 5.53
CA GLY A 28 13.92 9.74 5.85
C GLY A 28 14.57 10.21 7.15
N ASP A 29 13.75 10.60 8.13
CA ASP A 29 14.18 11.07 9.45
C ASP A 29 14.37 9.94 10.48
N LYS A 30 14.15 8.68 10.08
CA LYS A 30 14.24 7.49 10.95
C LYS A 30 15.18 6.47 10.37
N THR A 31 15.74 5.62 11.21
CA THR A 31 16.40 4.38 10.78
C THR A 31 15.39 3.27 10.51
N ALA A 32 15.80 2.23 9.79
CA ALA A 32 14.98 1.03 9.58
C ALA A 32 14.51 0.38 10.90
N LEU A 33 15.39 0.35 11.91
CA LEU A 33 15.03 -0.18 13.23
C LEU A 33 13.99 0.70 13.93
N GLU A 34 14.18 2.04 13.96
CA GLU A 34 13.18 2.96 14.54
C GLU A 34 11.82 2.81 13.87
N ARG A 35 11.80 2.70 12.54
CA ARG A 35 10.57 2.57 11.78
C ARG A 35 9.83 1.29 12.11
N THR A 36 10.58 0.19 12.24
CA THR A 36 10.05 -1.15 12.56
C THR A 36 9.51 -1.18 13.99
N VAL A 37 10.28 -0.68 14.97
CA VAL A 37 9.82 -0.59 16.37
C VAL A 37 8.59 0.30 16.49
N GLY A 38 8.60 1.47 15.86
CA GLY A 38 7.48 2.42 15.89
C GLY A 38 6.19 1.85 15.32
N LEU A 39 6.25 0.96 14.32
CA LEU A 39 5.08 0.25 13.79
C LEU A 39 4.39 -0.58 14.89
N PHE A 40 5.15 -1.42 15.61
CA PHE A 40 4.59 -2.28 16.65
C PHE A 40 4.14 -1.50 17.88
N GLN A 41 4.84 -0.42 18.24
CA GLN A 41 4.41 0.50 19.30
C GLN A 41 3.05 1.13 18.98
N ARG A 42 2.86 1.66 17.76
CA ARG A 42 1.56 2.21 17.32
C ARG A 42 0.46 1.16 17.26
N ALA A 43 0.81 -0.10 16.97
CA ALA A 43 -0.13 -1.22 16.98
C ALA A 43 -0.48 -1.71 18.41
N GLY A 44 0.12 -1.13 19.46
CA GLY A 44 -0.15 -1.49 20.85
C GLY A 44 0.44 -2.83 21.28
N VAL A 45 1.49 -3.31 20.61
CA VAL A 45 2.17 -4.55 21.00
C VAL A 45 2.98 -4.30 22.27
N ALA A 46 2.59 -4.97 23.37
CA ALA A 46 3.10 -4.70 24.70
C ALA A 46 4.55 -5.17 24.92
N HIS A 47 4.97 -6.24 24.25
CA HIS A 47 6.29 -6.83 24.41
C HIS A 47 7.10 -6.73 23.13
N LEU A 48 8.06 -5.80 23.08
CA LEU A 48 8.93 -5.58 21.93
C LEU A 48 10.34 -6.06 22.26
N GLN A 49 10.79 -7.05 21.49
CA GLN A 49 12.09 -7.66 21.64
C GLN A 49 12.89 -7.47 20.36
N VAL A 50 14.03 -6.79 20.44
CA VAL A 50 14.96 -6.66 19.33
C VAL A 50 16.11 -7.65 19.53
N VAL A 51 16.26 -8.56 18.58
CA VAL A 51 17.34 -9.55 18.60
C VAL A 51 18.57 -8.96 17.92
N THR A 52 19.64 -8.79 18.70
CA THR A 52 20.91 -8.25 18.23
C THR A 52 21.95 -9.36 18.09
N GLY A 53 23.07 -9.05 17.43
CA GLY A 53 24.15 -10.00 17.18
C GLY A 53 25.35 -9.28 16.59
N HIS A 54 25.54 -9.37 15.28
CA HIS A 54 26.60 -8.61 14.62
C HIS A 54 26.44 -7.10 14.90
N ARG A 55 27.52 -6.45 15.37
CA ARG A 55 27.57 -5.00 15.68
C ARG A 55 26.49 -4.53 16.68
N ALA A 56 26.14 -5.37 17.66
CA ALA A 56 25.13 -5.06 18.68
C ALA A 56 25.41 -3.76 19.45
N GLU A 57 26.68 -3.47 19.76
CA GLU A 57 27.11 -2.26 20.48
C GLU A 57 26.64 -0.96 19.78
N GLU A 58 26.57 -0.95 18.45
CA GLU A 58 26.11 0.22 17.68
C GLU A 58 24.60 0.45 17.78
N LEU A 59 23.84 -0.58 18.16
CA LEU A 59 22.39 -0.49 18.35
C LEU A 59 22.02 -0.05 19.76
N GLN A 60 22.89 -0.24 20.75
CA GLN A 60 22.57 0.00 22.17
C GLN A 60 22.02 1.42 22.44
N PRO A 61 22.61 2.52 21.94
CA PRO A 61 22.06 3.86 22.18
C PRO A 61 20.64 3.99 21.63
N LEU A 62 20.39 3.40 20.47
CA LEU A 62 19.09 3.46 19.81
C LEU A 62 18.05 2.60 20.54
N LEU A 63 18.42 1.41 21.00
CA LEU A 63 17.54 0.53 21.76
C LEU A 63 17.12 1.16 23.09
N GLN A 64 18.04 1.84 23.78
CA GLN A 64 17.75 2.59 25.00
C GLN A 64 16.76 3.74 24.73
N GLN A 65 16.99 4.52 23.67
CA GLN A 65 16.07 5.59 23.26
C GLN A 65 14.66 5.05 22.94
N LEU A 66 14.58 3.90 22.28
CA LEU A 66 13.33 3.28 21.88
C LEU A 66 12.61 2.53 23.01
N GLN A 67 13.26 2.35 24.17
CA GLN A 67 12.73 1.62 25.34
C GLN A 67 12.27 0.19 25.00
N VAL A 68 13.06 -0.51 24.18
CA VAL A 68 12.77 -1.90 23.77
C VAL A 68 13.73 -2.88 24.44
N GLN A 69 13.28 -4.12 24.63
CA GLN A 69 14.13 -5.16 25.21
C GLN A 69 15.13 -5.67 24.18
N GLU A 70 16.43 -5.56 24.49
CA GLU A 70 17.48 -6.22 23.71
C GLU A 70 17.55 -7.71 24.05
N THR A 71 17.79 -8.55 23.06
CA THR A 71 18.17 -9.94 23.26
C THR A 71 19.36 -10.28 22.37
N PHE A 72 20.52 -10.44 22.97
CA PHE A 72 21.75 -10.70 22.24
C PHE A 72 21.87 -12.19 21.88
N ASN A 73 21.82 -12.50 20.58
CA ASN A 73 22.03 -13.86 20.09
C ASN A 73 23.53 -14.11 19.90
N GLN A 74 24.17 -14.82 20.83
CA GLN A 74 25.59 -15.22 20.72
C GLN A 74 25.89 -16.07 19.47
N LYS A 75 24.88 -16.78 18.94
CA LYS A 75 24.97 -17.69 17.80
C LYS A 75 24.41 -17.07 16.51
N TYR A 76 24.45 -15.74 16.38
CA TYR A 76 23.93 -15.03 15.19
C TYR A 76 24.55 -15.51 13.86
N GLN A 77 25.76 -16.09 13.92
CA GLN A 77 26.46 -16.65 12.77
C GLN A 77 25.77 -17.91 12.20
N GLU A 78 24.99 -18.63 13.02
CA GLU A 78 24.21 -19.81 12.61
C GLU A 78 22.94 -19.43 11.81
N GLY A 79 22.63 -18.14 11.70
CA GLY A 79 21.58 -17.61 10.84
C GLY A 79 20.31 -17.16 11.57
N MET A 80 19.25 -16.94 10.79
CA MET A 80 18.01 -16.35 11.29
C MET A 80 17.31 -17.23 12.33
N PHE A 81 17.37 -18.56 12.16
CA PHE A 81 16.67 -19.49 13.04
C PHE A 81 17.18 -19.46 14.48
N SER A 82 18.51 -19.38 14.69
CA SER A 82 19.09 -19.24 16.04
C SER A 82 18.65 -17.94 16.72
N SER A 83 18.38 -16.88 15.95
CA SER A 83 17.86 -15.62 16.46
C SER A 83 16.41 -15.74 16.94
N VAL A 84 15.59 -16.54 16.24
CA VAL A 84 14.22 -16.85 16.67
C VAL A 84 14.24 -17.68 17.96
N GLN A 85 15.09 -18.71 18.03
CA GLN A 85 15.22 -19.53 19.25
C GLN A 85 15.67 -18.68 20.44
N CYS A 86 16.68 -17.83 20.26
CA CYS A 86 17.17 -16.93 21.29
C CYS A 86 16.07 -15.99 21.82
N ALA A 87 15.27 -15.41 20.92
CA ALA A 87 14.14 -14.58 21.29
C ALA A 87 13.09 -15.34 22.11
N LEU A 88 12.70 -16.53 21.64
CA LEU A 88 11.68 -17.36 22.30
C LEU A 88 12.13 -17.89 23.67
N GLN A 89 13.42 -18.14 23.87
CA GLN A 89 13.97 -18.52 25.18
C GLN A 89 13.82 -17.38 26.22
N ALA A 90 13.98 -16.14 25.79
CA ALA A 90 13.87 -14.95 26.64
C ALA A 90 12.43 -14.40 26.73
N MET A 91 11.49 -14.97 25.98
CA MET A 91 10.10 -14.51 25.91
C MET A 91 9.31 -14.98 27.14
N PRO A 92 8.56 -14.09 27.83
CA PRO A 92 7.72 -14.48 28.95
C PRO A 92 6.65 -15.53 28.61
N ASP A 93 6.25 -16.34 29.58
CA ASP A 93 5.26 -17.42 29.41
C ASP A 93 3.82 -16.92 29.22
N HIS A 94 3.51 -15.70 29.66
CA HIS A 94 2.17 -15.12 29.49
C HIS A 94 1.88 -14.60 28.08
N ILE A 95 2.84 -14.70 27.14
CA ILE A 95 2.65 -14.31 25.74
C ILE A 95 1.93 -15.43 24.99
N ASP A 96 0.82 -15.10 24.33
CA ASP A 96 -0.01 -16.06 23.59
C ASP A 96 0.43 -16.20 22.11
N ALA A 97 0.95 -15.11 21.54
CA ALA A 97 1.40 -15.04 20.16
C ALA A 97 2.49 -13.97 19.96
N PHE A 98 3.28 -14.11 18.89
CA PHE A 98 4.32 -13.15 18.53
C PHE A 98 4.34 -12.87 17.03
N PHE A 99 4.62 -11.61 16.69
CA PHE A 99 5.01 -11.23 15.35
C PHE A 99 6.49 -11.54 15.11
N LEU A 100 6.85 -11.97 13.91
CA LEU A 100 8.24 -12.18 13.51
C LEU A 100 8.64 -11.24 12.37
N GLN A 101 9.42 -10.22 12.68
CA GLN A 101 9.74 -9.14 11.75
C GLN A 101 11.25 -9.00 11.52
N PRO A 102 11.75 -9.32 10.31
CA PRO A 102 13.07 -8.89 9.89
C PRO A 102 13.18 -7.36 9.86
N VAL A 103 14.26 -6.80 10.40
CA VAL A 103 14.51 -5.35 10.41
C VAL A 103 14.69 -4.76 9.01
N ASP A 104 14.99 -5.62 8.02
CA ASP A 104 15.16 -5.25 6.64
C ASP A 104 13.86 -5.20 5.82
N MET A 105 12.71 -5.35 6.47
CA MET A 105 11.40 -5.10 5.88
C MET A 105 10.63 -4.00 6.65
N PRO A 106 11.17 -2.78 6.73
CA PRO A 106 10.74 -1.76 7.70
C PRO A 106 9.43 -1.06 7.36
N LEU A 107 8.87 -1.27 6.17
CA LEU A 107 7.76 -0.48 5.64
C LEU A 107 6.38 -1.15 5.69
N VAL A 108 6.22 -2.23 6.46
CA VAL A 108 4.89 -2.84 6.67
C VAL A 108 3.85 -1.78 7.07
N ARG A 109 2.66 -1.88 6.48
CA ARG A 109 1.55 -0.92 6.65
C ARG A 109 0.98 -0.96 8.07
N ASP A 110 0.63 0.21 8.60
CA ASP A 110 0.01 0.32 9.94
C ASP A 110 -1.30 -0.49 10.06
N HIS A 111 -2.03 -0.67 8.95
CA HIS A 111 -3.26 -1.46 8.93
C HIS A 111 -3.03 -2.98 8.91
N THR A 112 -1.81 -3.46 8.61
CA THR A 112 -1.53 -4.89 8.44
C THR A 112 -1.57 -5.64 9.77
N LEU A 113 -0.91 -5.12 10.82
CA LEU A 113 -0.87 -5.81 12.13
C LEU A 113 -2.28 -5.98 12.75
N PRO A 114 -3.15 -4.95 12.78
CA PRO A 114 -4.53 -5.12 13.26
C PRO A 114 -5.35 -6.11 12.43
N GLN A 115 -5.10 -6.23 11.12
CA GLN A 115 -5.77 -7.22 10.27
C GLN A 115 -5.36 -8.65 10.66
N LEU A 116 -4.06 -8.89 10.87
CA LEU A 116 -3.54 -10.20 11.29
C LEU A 116 -4.07 -10.61 12.67
N LEU A 117 -4.08 -9.68 13.64
CA LEU A 117 -4.65 -9.91 14.99
C LEU A 117 -6.13 -10.29 14.92
N ARG A 118 -6.94 -9.54 14.16
CA ARG A 118 -8.36 -9.84 13.97
C ARG A 118 -8.57 -11.18 13.26
N ALA A 119 -7.76 -11.49 12.26
CA ALA A 119 -7.85 -12.76 11.54
C ALA A 119 -7.56 -13.95 12.46
N ARG A 120 -6.54 -13.84 13.32
CA ARG A 120 -6.26 -14.81 14.36
C ARG A 120 -7.43 -14.99 15.32
N GLN A 121 -7.91 -13.89 15.90
CA GLN A 121 -9.01 -13.91 16.87
C GLN A 121 -10.27 -14.56 16.30
N ARG A 122 -10.58 -14.30 15.02
CA ARG A 122 -11.77 -14.83 14.35
C ARG A 122 -11.64 -16.29 13.93
N SER A 123 -10.45 -16.71 13.52
CA SER A 123 -10.23 -18.05 12.96
C SER A 123 -9.77 -19.07 13.99
N GLY A 124 -9.18 -18.64 15.10
CA GLY A 124 -8.52 -19.50 16.08
C GLY A 124 -7.21 -20.14 15.60
N ARG A 125 -6.80 -19.82 14.36
CA ARG A 125 -5.62 -20.41 13.70
C ARG A 125 -4.34 -19.98 14.38
N GLY A 126 -3.43 -20.93 14.55
CA GLY A 126 -2.18 -20.77 15.27
C GLY A 126 -1.15 -19.91 14.53
N ILE A 127 -1.20 -19.86 13.20
CA ILE A 127 -0.25 -19.13 12.37
C ILE A 127 -1.01 -18.29 11.34
N ILE A 128 -0.81 -16.98 11.33
CA ILE A 128 -1.37 -16.09 10.31
C ILE A 128 -0.23 -15.51 9.47
N HIS A 129 -0.25 -15.72 8.17
CA HIS A 129 0.67 -15.08 7.23
C HIS A 129 -0.05 -13.96 6.49
N PRO A 130 0.53 -12.74 6.41
CA PRO A 130 0.12 -11.80 5.37
C PRO A 130 0.48 -12.41 4.01
N LEU A 131 -0.44 -12.28 3.06
CA LEU A 131 -0.30 -12.74 1.70
C LEU A 131 -0.46 -11.53 0.78
N PHE A 132 0.47 -11.35 -0.15
CA PHE A 132 0.39 -10.34 -1.19
C PHE A 132 0.60 -11.01 -2.55
N PHE A 133 -0.47 -11.12 -3.34
CA PHE A 133 -0.47 -11.82 -4.63
C PHE A 133 0.15 -13.23 -4.54
N GLY A 134 -0.36 -14.06 -3.62
CA GLY A 134 0.11 -15.44 -3.45
C GLY A 134 1.49 -15.60 -2.83
N LYS A 135 2.21 -14.52 -2.52
CA LYS A 135 3.50 -14.57 -1.81
C LYS A 135 3.28 -14.31 -0.31
N ARG A 136 3.65 -15.28 0.54
CA ARG A 136 3.67 -15.10 1.99
C ARG A 136 4.69 -14.03 2.34
N GLY A 137 4.29 -13.07 3.18
CA GLY A 137 5.10 -11.96 3.63
C GLY A 137 5.35 -11.94 5.15
N HIS A 138 5.92 -10.82 5.60
CA HIS A 138 6.17 -10.48 6.98
C HIS A 138 5.27 -9.33 7.48
N PRO A 139 5.01 -9.26 8.80
CA PRO A 139 5.34 -10.28 9.78
C PRO A 139 4.25 -11.36 9.85
N PRO A 140 4.58 -12.67 9.87
CA PRO A 140 3.63 -13.64 10.36
C PRO A 140 3.33 -13.41 11.85
N LEU A 141 2.11 -13.76 12.25
CA LEU A 141 1.68 -13.83 13.64
C LEU A 141 1.60 -15.31 14.06
N ILE A 142 2.42 -15.71 15.02
CA ILE A 142 2.66 -17.12 15.37
C ILE A 142 2.30 -17.34 16.83
N SER A 143 1.49 -18.35 17.12
CA SER A 143 1.13 -18.73 18.48
C SER A 143 2.34 -19.29 19.23
N THR A 144 2.45 -18.95 20.51
CA THR A 144 3.47 -19.53 21.40
C THR A 144 3.25 -21.02 21.68
N ARG A 145 2.12 -21.61 21.26
CA ARG A 145 1.88 -23.06 21.30
C ARG A 145 2.95 -23.86 20.53
N TYR A 146 3.64 -23.25 19.55
CA TYR A 146 4.72 -23.89 18.80
C TYR A 146 6.11 -23.63 19.40
N ARG A 147 6.20 -22.96 20.56
CA ARG A 147 7.47 -22.56 21.17
C ARG A 147 8.40 -23.76 21.35
N GLU A 148 7.93 -24.84 21.95
CA GLU A 148 8.75 -26.04 22.16
C GLU A 148 9.24 -26.65 20.84
N THR A 149 8.37 -26.73 19.84
CA THR A 149 8.75 -27.20 18.49
C THR A 149 9.86 -26.33 17.90
N ILE A 150 9.76 -25.01 18.03
CA ILE A 150 10.76 -24.06 17.53
C ILE A 150 12.08 -24.18 18.29
N LEU A 151 12.03 -24.28 19.62
CA LEU A 151 13.21 -24.40 20.46
C LEU A 151 13.97 -25.71 20.22
N ASN A 152 13.26 -26.80 19.94
CA ASN A 152 13.85 -28.12 19.69
C ASN A 152 14.19 -28.38 18.21
N GLY A 153 13.86 -27.45 17.31
CA GLY A 153 14.18 -27.58 15.89
C GLY A 153 15.69 -27.48 15.61
N ASP A 154 16.16 -28.22 14.61
CA ASP A 154 17.55 -28.18 14.13
C ASP A 154 17.84 -27.00 13.19
N GLY A 155 16.80 -26.24 12.82
CA GLY A 155 16.86 -25.09 11.93
C GLY A 155 16.99 -25.43 10.45
N ASN A 156 16.99 -26.71 10.06
CA ASN A 156 17.14 -27.11 8.67
C ASN A 156 15.89 -26.70 7.85
N GLY A 157 16.09 -25.89 6.81
CA GLY A 157 15.00 -25.26 6.05
C GLY A 157 14.25 -24.15 6.81
N GLY A 158 14.74 -23.77 8.00
CA GLY A 158 14.22 -22.68 8.81
C GLY A 158 12.80 -22.89 9.33
N LEU A 159 12.20 -21.79 9.81
CA LEU A 159 10.87 -21.81 10.42
C LEU A 159 9.78 -22.27 9.45
N LYS A 160 9.96 -22.03 8.14
CA LYS A 160 9.04 -22.48 7.10
C LYS A 160 8.91 -24.00 7.10
N THR A 161 10.03 -24.72 7.01
CA THR A 161 10.03 -26.20 6.99
C THR A 161 9.53 -26.75 8.31
N LEU A 162 9.96 -26.15 9.43
CA LEU A 162 9.58 -26.60 10.77
C LEU A 162 8.06 -26.51 11.01
N LEU A 163 7.38 -25.53 10.43
CA LEU A 163 5.94 -25.33 10.60
C LEU A 163 5.09 -26.05 9.55
N LEU A 164 5.68 -26.73 8.56
CA LEU A 164 4.94 -27.52 7.56
C LEU A 164 3.98 -28.56 8.16
N PRO A 165 4.34 -29.29 9.24
CA PRO A 165 3.41 -30.24 9.86
C PRO A 165 2.13 -29.60 10.41
N TYR A 166 2.12 -28.27 10.61
CA TYR A 166 0.97 -27.50 11.07
C TYR A 166 0.28 -26.74 9.95
N ALA A 167 0.42 -27.18 8.68
CA ALA A 167 -0.17 -26.50 7.52
C ALA A 167 -1.66 -26.21 7.68
N GLU A 168 -2.42 -27.13 8.29
CA GLU A 168 -3.85 -26.95 8.57
C GLU A 168 -4.12 -25.80 9.55
N ASP A 169 -3.17 -25.43 10.40
CA ASP A 169 -3.30 -24.34 11.38
C ASP A 169 -2.76 -23.00 10.84
N ILE A 170 -2.37 -22.96 9.56
CA ILE A 170 -1.95 -21.76 8.85
C ILE A 170 -3.16 -21.11 8.17
N LEU A 171 -3.36 -19.83 8.44
CA LEU A 171 -4.22 -18.96 7.65
C LEU A 171 -3.37 -17.98 6.84
N GLU A 172 -3.56 -18.00 5.53
CA GLU A 172 -3.02 -16.97 4.63
C GLU A 172 -4.07 -15.87 4.46
N LEU A 173 -3.71 -14.64 4.83
CA LEU A 173 -4.59 -13.48 4.77
C LEU A 173 -4.13 -12.54 3.66
N GLU A 174 -4.92 -12.40 2.60
CA GLU A 174 -4.68 -11.37 1.59
C GLU A 174 -4.71 -9.97 2.22
N VAL A 175 -3.60 -9.24 2.10
CA VAL A 175 -3.44 -7.88 2.61
C VAL A 175 -2.97 -6.97 1.48
N ALA A 176 -3.57 -5.78 1.37
CA ALA A 176 -3.14 -4.76 0.41
C ALA A 176 -1.90 -4.03 0.92
N ASP A 177 -0.80 -4.77 1.07
CA ASP A 177 0.46 -4.28 1.61
C ASP A 177 1.63 -4.98 0.90
N GLU A 178 2.14 -4.34 -0.14
CA GLU A 178 3.31 -4.84 -0.88
C GLU A 178 4.56 -4.89 -0.01
N HIS A 179 4.65 -4.02 1.00
CA HIS A 179 5.82 -3.93 1.87
C HIS A 179 5.98 -5.14 2.78
N THR A 180 4.96 -6.01 2.88
CA THR A 180 5.09 -7.33 3.51
C THR A 180 6.01 -8.27 2.76
N VAL A 181 6.33 -8.01 1.49
CA VAL A 181 7.16 -8.89 0.64
C VAL A 181 8.38 -8.19 0.05
N LEU A 182 8.67 -6.96 0.50
CA LEU A 182 9.83 -6.17 0.10
C LEU A 182 10.85 -6.10 1.24
N ASP A 183 12.09 -6.45 0.94
CA ASP A 183 13.24 -6.27 1.82
C ASP A 183 14.19 -5.18 1.27
N MET A 184 15.25 -4.87 2.01
CA MET A 184 16.39 -4.07 1.52
C MET A 184 17.65 -4.91 1.48
N ASP A 185 17.69 -5.92 0.62
CA ASP A 185 18.88 -6.77 0.42
C ASP A 185 19.98 -6.14 -0.44
N THR A 186 19.60 -5.31 -1.41
CA THR A 186 20.53 -4.62 -2.30
C THR A 186 20.34 -3.09 -2.26
N PRO A 187 21.33 -2.30 -2.70
CA PRO A 187 21.18 -0.85 -2.79
C PRO A 187 19.98 -0.41 -3.65
N ALA A 188 19.61 -1.19 -4.67
CA ALA A 188 18.44 -0.93 -5.49
C ALA A 188 17.14 -1.11 -4.69
N ASP A 189 17.03 -2.19 -3.91
CA ASP A 189 15.87 -2.45 -3.04
C ASP A 189 15.73 -1.36 -1.98
N TYR A 190 16.84 -0.95 -1.37
CA TYR A 190 16.84 0.14 -0.42
C TYR A 190 16.43 1.48 -1.03
N ASN A 191 16.94 1.83 -2.21
CA ASN A 191 16.51 3.03 -2.92
C ASN A 191 15.00 3.00 -3.24
N TYR A 192 14.49 1.83 -3.61
CA TYR A 192 13.05 1.63 -3.80
C TYR A 192 12.27 1.83 -2.50
N LEU A 193 12.71 1.25 -1.37
CA LEU A 193 12.09 1.50 -0.06
C LEU A 193 12.17 2.97 0.36
N CYS A 194 13.29 3.66 0.13
CA CYS A 194 13.43 5.10 0.38
C CYS A 194 12.43 5.93 -0.43
N HIS A 195 12.15 5.53 -1.67
CA HIS A 195 11.10 6.13 -2.49
C HIS A 195 9.71 5.81 -1.95
N ARG A 196 9.42 4.54 -1.64
CA ARG A 196 8.15 4.13 -1.03
C ARG A 196 7.88 4.80 0.32
N TRP A 197 8.93 5.07 1.10
CA TRP A 197 8.81 5.79 2.37
C TRP A 197 8.40 7.26 2.17
N ARG A 198 9.01 7.97 1.21
CA ARG A 198 8.60 9.34 0.84
C ARG A 198 7.13 9.38 0.42
N ASN A 199 6.66 8.33 -0.23
CA ASN A 199 5.28 8.17 -0.69
C ASN A 199 4.47 7.21 0.19
N TYR A 200 4.81 7.08 1.48
CA TYR A 200 4.19 6.07 2.34
C TYR A 200 2.69 6.28 2.52
N GLN A 201 2.12 7.45 2.27
CA GLN A 201 0.67 7.64 2.34
C GLN A 201 -0.06 7.30 1.03
N LEU A 202 0.67 6.84 0.01
CA LEU A 202 0.13 6.46 -1.29
C LEU A 202 0.29 4.94 -1.46
N PRO A 203 -0.73 4.22 -1.99
CA PRO A 203 -0.54 2.84 -2.41
C PRO A 203 0.40 2.77 -3.63
N SER A 204 1.20 1.72 -3.75
CA SER A 204 1.93 1.42 -4.98
C SER A 204 0.94 1.02 -6.09
N PRO A 205 1.35 1.01 -7.37
CA PRO A 205 0.51 0.49 -8.45
C PRO A 205 0.04 -0.96 -8.20
N ARG A 206 0.90 -1.79 -7.57
CA ARG A 206 0.56 -3.17 -7.21
C ARG A 206 -0.39 -3.24 -6.01
N GLU A 207 -0.25 -2.36 -5.03
CA GLU A 207 -1.25 -2.23 -3.96
C GLU A 207 -2.60 -1.75 -4.52
N CYS A 208 -2.62 -0.85 -5.51
CA CYS A 208 -3.86 -0.42 -6.18
C CYS A 208 -4.54 -1.60 -6.89
N GLU A 209 -3.78 -2.39 -7.65
CA GLU A 209 -4.26 -3.60 -8.31
C GLU A 209 -4.82 -4.60 -7.29
N HIS A 210 -4.08 -4.86 -6.21
CA HIS A 210 -4.51 -5.75 -5.14
C HIS A 210 -5.83 -5.30 -4.52
N LEU A 211 -5.94 -4.00 -4.22
CA LEU A 211 -7.16 -3.40 -3.70
C LEU A 211 -8.33 -3.59 -4.67
N MET A 212 -8.16 -3.31 -5.96
CA MET A 212 -9.21 -3.51 -6.95
C MET A 212 -9.70 -4.95 -6.99
N ILE A 213 -8.79 -5.93 -6.97
CA ILE A 213 -9.12 -7.36 -7.11
C ILE A 213 -9.68 -7.93 -5.80
N HIS A 214 -8.93 -7.83 -4.71
CA HIS A 214 -9.20 -8.58 -3.48
C HIS A 214 -10.06 -7.81 -2.48
N LYS A 215 -9.90 -6.48 -2.39
CA LYS A 215 -10.62 -5.66 -1.40
C LYS A 215 -11.96 -5.15 -1.92
N PHE A 216 -11.95 -4.67 -3.15
CA PHE A 216 -13.07 -3.99 -3.78
C PHE A 216 -13.87 -4.90 -4.70
N SER A 217 -13.28 -6.01 -5.15
CA SER A 217 -13.90 -6.98 -6.06
C SER A 217 -14.40 -6.31 -7.35
N CYS A 218 -13.60 -5.39 -7.89
CA CYS A 218 -13.86 -4.73 -9.15
C CYS A 218 -13.96 -5.75 -10.28
N THR A 219 -14.92 -5.57 -11.18
CA THR A 219 -15.02 -6.40 -12.39
C THR A 219 -13.90 -6.03 -13.37
N LYS A 220 -13.55 -6.95 -14.29
CA LYS A 220 -12.57 -6.70 -15.36
C LYS A 220 -12.87 -5.39 -16.11
N ARG A 221 -14.15 -5.14 -16.43
CA ARG A 221 -14.60 -3.90 -17.08
C ARG A 221 -14.27 -2.64 -16.28
N ILE A 222 -14.41 -2.66 -14.95
CA ILE A 222 -14.07 -1.52 -14.08
C ILE A 222 -12.54 -1.35 -14.03
N ILE A 223 -11.80 -2.45 -13.91
CA ILE A 223 -10.33 -2.41 -13.89
C ILE A 223 -9.78 -1.83 -15.19
N ASP A 224 -10.23 -2.34 -16.34
CA ASP A 224 -9.80 -1.87 -17.66
C ASP A 224 -10.13 -0.37 -17.85
N HIS A 225 -11.30 0.07 -17.36
CA HIS A 225 -11.68 1.48 -17.34
C HIS A 225 -10.72 2.33 -16.49
N CYS A 226 -10.47 1.93 -15.24
CA CYS A 226 -9.60 2.68 -14.33
C CYS A 226 -8.15 2.72 -14.85
N GLN A 227 -7.67 1.65 -15.48
CA GLN A 227 -6.36 1.62 -16.14
C GLN A 227 -6.29 2.61 -17.32
N GLN A 228 -7.34 2.69 -18.14
CA GLN A 228 -7.38 3.65 -19.24
C GLN A 228 -7.44 5.10 -18.71
N VAL A 229 -8.21 5.34 -17.64
CA VAL A 229 -8.27 6.65 -16.97
C VAL A 229 -6.92 7.03 -16.40
N ALA A 230 -6.19 6.09 -15.78
CA ALA A 230 -4.85 6.33 -15.25
C ALA A 230 -3.86 6.72 -16.37
N GLN A 231 -3.86 6.04 -17.51
CA GLN A 231 -3.00 6.40 -18.65
C GLN A 231 -3.29 7.81 -19.18
N VAL A 232 -4.57 8.17 -19.30
CA VAL A 232 -4.96 9.54 -19.70
C VAL A 232 -4.51 10.54 -18.64
N ALA A 233 -4.74 10.26 -17.36
CA ALA A 233 -4.36 11.15 -16.26
C ALA A 233 -2.84 11.37 -16.19
N ASP A 234 -2.03 10.31 -16.36
CA ASP A 234 -0.57 10.38 -16.38
C ASP A 234 -0.09 11.28 -17.51
N ARG A 235 -0.59 11.05 -18.74
CA ARG A 235 -0.23 11.87 -19.90
C ARG A 235 -0.58 13.34 -19.70
N LEU A 236 -1.76 13.64 -19.16
CA LEU A 236 -2.16 15.01 -18.87
C LEU A 236 -1.27 15.64 -17.79
N ALA A 237 -0.94 14.90 -16.74
CA ALA A 237 -0.09 15.38 -15.65
C ALA A 237 1.35 15.64 -16.10
N GLU A 238 1.92 14.74 -16.91
CA GLU A 238 3.23 14.91 -17.55
C GLU A 238 3.27 16.20 -18.35
N THR A 239 2.33 16.40 -19.28
CA THR A 239 2.30 17.61 -20.12
C THR A 239 2.07 18.88 -19.30
N VAL A 240 1.23 18.83 -18.27
CA VAL A 240 1.02 19.95 -17.35
C VAL A 240 2.31 20.29 -16.60
N ASN A 241 3.04 19.29 -16.10
CA ASN A 241 4.29 19.50 -15.37
C ASN A 241 5.42 20.00 -16.28
N GLU A 242 5.52 19.50 -17.51
CA GLU A 242 6.42 20.01 -18.55
C GLU A 242 6.16 21.48 -18.88
N SER A 243 4.90 21.92 -18.71
CA SER A 243 4.46 23.30 -18.96
C SER A 243 4.48 24.18 -17.69
N GLY A 244 5.20 23.78 -16.63
CA GLY A 244 5.37 24.56 -15.40
C GLY A 244 4.32 24.28 -14.30
N GLY A 245 3.47 23.27 -14.49
CA GLY A 245 2.60 22.73 -13.45
C GLY A 245 3.35 22.00 -12.33
N ASN A 246 2.62 21.58 -11.30
CA ASN A 246 3.18 20.83 -10.16
C ASN A 246 2.18 19.80 -9.65
N VAL A 247 1.82 18.84 -10.51
CA VAL A 247 0.92 17.73 -10.23
C VAL A 247 1.73 16.55 -9.69
N ASP A 248 1.32 16.05 -8.53
CA ASP A 248 1.84 14.81 -7.95
C ASP A 248 1.35 13.61 -8.77
N CYS A 249 2.18 13.14 -9.70
CA CYS A 249 1.81 12.07 -10.64
C CYS A 249 1.51 10.75 -9.94
N GLU A 250 2.23 10.39 -8.88
CA GLU A 250 1.96 9.14 -8.14
C GLU A 250 0.62 9.18 -7.42
N LEU A 251 0.30 10.31 -6.78
CA LEU A 251 -1.01 10.51 -6.15
C LEU A 251 -2.12 10.38 -7.21
N LEU A 252 -1.98 11.08 -8.33
CA LEU A 252 -2.98 11.12 -9.38
C LEU A 252 -3.16 9.74 -10.03
N HIS A 253 -2.07 9.03 -10.34
CA HIS A 253 -2.12 7.69 -10.91
C HIS A 253 -2.88 6.73 -10.00
N ALA A 254 -2.51 6.68 -8.72
CA ALA A 254 -3.18 5.83 -7.74
C ALA A 254 -4.66 6.20 -7.56
N ALA A 255 -4.99 7.50 -7.56
CA ALA A 255 -6.37 7.96 -7.50
C ALA A 255 -7.16 7.57 -8.76
N ALA A 256 -6.55 7.65 -9.94
CA ALA A 256 -7.16 7.22 -11.19
C ALA A 256 -7.42 5.71 -11.23
N LEU A 257 -6.53 4.87 -10.69
CA LEU A 257 -6.78 3.44 -10.55
C LEU A 257 -7.91 3.12 -9.57
N LEU A 258 -8.12 3.94 -8.54
CA LEU A 258 -9.03 3.65 -7.43
C LEU A 258 -10.34 4.47 -7.42
N HIS A 259 -10.53 5.41 -8.35
CA HIS A 259 -11.67 6.34 -8.33
C HIS A 259 -13.04 5.65 -8.37
N ASP A 260 -13.14 4.55 -9.11
CA ASP A 260 -14.36 3.78 -9.30
C ASP A 260 -14.37 2.48 -8.46
N CYS A 261 -13.54 2.38 -7.41
CA CYS A 261 -13.36 1.16 -6.61
C CYS A 261 -14.67 0.61 -6.01
N ARG A 262 -15.68 1.45 -5.79
CA ARG A 262 -17.00 1.04 -5.28
C ARG A 262 -18.13 1.29 -6.28
N ARG A 263 -17.85 1.26 -7.58
CA ARG A 263 -18.79 1.65 -8.66
C ARG A 263 -20.19 1.04 -8.57
N SER A 264 -20.34 -0.16 -8.00
CA SER A 264 -21.64 -0.82 -7.83
C SER A 264 -22.49 -0.29 -6.65
N GLN A 265 -21.92 0.55 -5.78
CA GLN A 265 -22.59 1.11 -4.62
C GLN A 265 -23.26 2.45 -4.94
N PRO A 266 -24.42 2.77 -4.35
CA PRO A 266 -24.94 4.14 -4.35
C PRO A 266 -23.91 5.10 -3.73
N HIS A 267 -23.77 6.30 -4.30
CA HIS A 267 -22.76 7.27 -3.86
C HIS A 267 -21.34 6.70 -3.80
N HIS A 268 -20.96 5.91 -4.82
CA HIS A 268 -19.71 5.14 -4.84
C HIS A 268 -18.46 5.95 -4.52
N ALA A 269 -18.38 7.21 -4.98
CA ALA A 269 -17.26 8.11 -4.70
C ALA A 269 -17.06 8.32 -3.18
N ALA A 270 -18.15 8.58 -2.45
CA ALA A 270 -18.10 8.79 -1.00
C ALA A 270 -17.81 7.49 -0.24
N VAL A 271 -18.44 6.38 -0.64
CA VAL A 271 -18.19 5.06 -0.03
C VAL A 271 -16.73 4.63 -0.24
N GLY A 272 -16.21 4.79 -1.45
CA GLY A 272 -14.82 4.50 -1.80
C GLY A 272 -13.84 5.36 -1.00
N ALA A 273 -14.09 6.67 -0.90
CA ALA A 273 -13.27 7.58 -0.11
C ALA A 273 -13.19 7.19 1.37
N VAL A 274 -14.33 6.83 2.00
CA VAL A 274 -14.34 6.38 3.40
C VAL A 274 -13.50 5.11 3.59
N GLU A 275 -13.59 4.14 2.69
CA GLU A 275 -12.81 2.91 2.77
C GLU A 275 -11.31 3.15 2.55
N LEU A 276 -10.94 3.98 1.57
CA LEU A 276 -9.54 4.36 1.30
C LEU A 276 -8.92 5.10 2.49
N CYS A 277 -9.68 6.00 3.13
CA CYS A 277 -9.24 6.68 4.35
C CYS A 277 -8.99 5.67 5.51
N ARG A 278 -9.87 4.68 5.69
CA ARG A 278 -9.67 3.61 6.69
C ARG A 278 -8.48 2.70 6.39
N LEU A 279 -8.07 2.61 5.13
CA LEU A 279 -6.86 1.90 4.70
C LEU A 279 -5.60 2.77 4.82
N GLY A 280 -5.70 4.01 5.30
CA GLY A 280 -4.55 4.90 5.48
C GLY A 280 -4.17 5.69 4.22
N PHE A 281 -5.09 5.84 3.25
CA PHE A 281 -4.90 6.59 2.01
C PHE A 281 -5.78 7.85 1.93
N PRO A 282 -5.70 8.80 2.89
CA PRO A 282 -6.59 9.96 2.94
C PRO A 282 -6.43 10.89 1.72
N ARG A 283 -5.20 11.11 1.24
CA ARG A 283 -4.95 11.93 0.04
C ARG A 283 -5.62 11.34 -1.22
N ILE A 284 -5.65 10.02 -1.34
CA ILE A 284 -6.36 9.35 -2.45
C ILE A 284 -7.87 9.51 -2.25
N ALA A 285 -8.36 9.32 -1.02
CA ALA A 285 -9.77 9.47 -0.69
C ALA A 285 -10.32 10.86 -1.06
N GLU A 286 -9.54 11.93 -0.85
CA GLU A 286 -9.89 13.31 -1.23
C GLU A 286 -10.18 13.44 -2.74
N LEU A 287 -9.30 12.88 -3.58
CA LEU A 287 -9.47 12.90 -5.04
C LEU A 287 -10.65 12.02 -5.48
N VAL A 288 -10.76 10.81 -4.91
CA VAL A 288 -11.85 9.87 -5.21
C VAL A 288 -13.21 10.45 -4.81
N GLN A 289 -13.31 11.21 -3.72
CA GLN A 289 -14.58 11.79 -3.29
C GLN A 289 -15.17 12.77 -4.31
N GLN A 290 -14.32 13.47 -5.07
CA GLN A 290 -14.70 14.58 -5.96
C GLN A 290 -14.74 14.19 -7.45
N HIS A 291 -14.39 12.96 -7.83
CA HIS A 291 -14.20 12.61 -9.25
C HIS A 291 -15.47 12.66 -10.12
N MET A 292 -16.66 12.52 -9.51
CA MET A 292 -17.95 12.58 -10.22
C MET A 292 -18.46 14.00 -10.41
N ASP A 293 -18.25 14.85 -9.42
CA ASP A 293 -18.80 16.18 -9.29
C ASP A 293 -17.73 17.09 -8.69
N LEU A 294 -17.25 18.04 -9.51
CA LEU A 294 -16.16 18.94 -9.15
C LEU A 294 -16.46 20.34 -9.70
N GLU A 295 -16.25 21.34 -8.86
CA GLU A 295 -16.24 22.75 -9.27
C GLU A 295 -14.79 23.17 -9.59
N PRO A 296 -14.46 23.49 -10.85
CA PRO A 296 -13.10 23.86 -11.23
C PRO A 296 -12.63 25.12 -10.50
N GLN A 297 -11.41 25.08 -9.99
CA GLN A 297 -10.83 26.20 -9.25
C GLN A 297 -10.39 27.31 -10.21
N GLN A 298 -10.41 28.56 -9.74
CA GLN A 298 -9.91 29.74 -10.47
C GLN A 298 -8.38 29.87 -10.33
N THR A 299 -7.66 28.79 -10.59
CA THR A 299 -6.20 28.71 -10.56
C THR A 299 -5.64 28.68 -11.98
N VAL A 300 -4.40 29.17 -12.14
CA VAL A 300 -3.69 29.12 -13.42
C VAL A 300 -3.39 27.67 -13.81
N HIS A 301 -2.87 26.87 -12.88
CA HIS A 301 -2.55 25.46 -13.13
C HIS A 301 -3.70 24.54 -12.71
N PRO A 302 -3.99 23.49 -13.49
CA PRO A 302 -4.98 22.50 -13.10
C PRO A 302 -4.50 21.69 -11.89
N THR A 303 -5.43 21.38 -10.99
CA THR A 303 -5.15 20.52 -9.84
C THR A 303 -5.22 19.04 -10.21
N ALA A 304 -4.67 18.15 -9.37
CA ALA A 304 -4.79 16.70 -9.57
C ALA A 304 -6.26 16.24 -9.61
N ALA A 305 -7.15 16.82 -8.79
CA ALA A 305 -8.58 16.52 -8.81
C ALA A 305 -9.25 16.93 -10.14
N GLU A 306 -8.86 18.08 -10.70
CA GLU A 306 -9.34 18.54 -12.01
C GLU A 306 -8.86 17.62 -13.14
N ILE A 307 -7.59 17.19 -13.11
CA ILE A 307 -7.05 16.27 -14.12
C ILE A 307 -7.73 14.91 -14.03
N LEU A 308 -7.89 14.34 -12.83
CA LEU A 308 -8.62 13.10 -12.62
C LEU A 308 -10.06 13.20 -13.14
N TYR A 309 -10.75 14.28 -12.78
CA TYR A 309 -12.12 14.54 -13.22
C TYR A 309 -12.22 14.55 -14.74
N LEU A 310 -11.32 15.28 -15.43
CA LEU A 310 -11.30 15.35 -16.89
C LEU A 310 -10.94 13.99 -17.52
N ALA A 311 -9.94 13.28 -16.98
CA ALA A 311 -9.50 11.99 -17.50
C ALA A 311 -10.64 10.96 -17.53
N ASP A 312 -11.46 10.84 -16.48
CA ASP A 312 -12.65 9.96 -16.48
C ASP A 312 -13.69 10.38 -17.56
N LYS A 313 -13.82 11.68 -17.83
CA LYS A 313 -14.74 12.15 -18.89
C LYS A 313 -14.19 11.97 -20.30
N LEU A 314 -12.89 11.77 -20.45
CA LEU A 314 -12.24 11.45 -21.72
C LEU A 314 -12.13 9.94 -21.98
N VAL A 315 -12.66 9.11 -21.08
CA VAL A 315 -12.66 7.65 -21.24
C VAL A 315 -14.09 7.11 -21.22
N ALA A 316 -14.46 6.34 -22.24
CA ALA A 316 -15.68 5.55 -22.24
C ALA A 316 -15.32 4.06 -22.31
N GLU A 317 -15.77 3.29 -21.31
CA GLU A 317 -15.34 1.91 -21.14
C GLU A 317 -13.81 1.87 -21.01
N ASN A 318 -13.09 1.37 -22.01
CA ASN A 318 -11.62 1.27 -22.02
C ASN A 318 -11.00 2.00 -23.22
N ARG A 319 -11.68 3.01 -23.79
CA ARG A 319 -11.18 3.81 -24.92
C ARG A 319 -11.28 5.31 -24.66
N CYS A 320 -10.33 6.05 -25.23
CA CYS A 320 -10.38 7.51 -25.26
C CYS A 320 -11.56 7.98 -26.15
N VAL A 321 -12.24 9.04 -25.71
CA VAL A 321 -13.37 9.68 -26.40
C VAL A 321 -13.32 11.19 -26.22
N SER A 322 -13.95 11.94 -27.13
CA SER A 322 -14.17 13.37 -26.94
C SER A 322 -15.24 13.62 -25.87
N LEU A 323 -15.27 14.84 -25.31
CA LEU A 323 -16.35 15.24 -24.39
C LEU A 323 -17.72 15.20 -25.09
N GLU A 324 -17.78 15.54 -26.38
CA GLU A 324 -19.02 15.44 -27.15
C GLU A 324 -19.51 13.99 -27.21
N GLU A 325 -18.65 13.05 -27.60
CA GLU A 325 -18.96 11.62 -27.64
C GLU A 325 -19.38 11.07 -26.27
N ARG A 326 -18.72 11.49 -25.18
CA ARG A 326 -19.02 11.04 -23.81
C ARG A 326 -20.39 11.52 -23.32
N PHE A 327 -20.77 12.75 -23.63
CA PHE A 327 -21.94 13.41 -23.03
C PHE A 327 -23.19 13.42 -23.92
N ALA A 328 -23.05 13.41 -25.25
CA ALA A 328 -24.20 13.49 -26.17
C ALA A 328 -25.29 12.43 -25.91
N PRO A 329 -24.97 11.14 -25.66
CA PRO A 329 -26.00 10.14 -25.37
C PRO A 329 -26.80 10.44 -24.10
N LYS A 330 -26.12 10.92 -23.04
CA LYS A 330 -26.74 11.25 -21.75
C LYS A 330 -27.62 12.50 -21.85
N LEU A 331 -27.15 13.53 -22.55
CA LEU A 331 -27.91 14.76 -22.77
C LEU A 331 -29.21 14.47 -23.54
N LYS A 332 -29.16 13.58 -24.54
CA LYS A 332 -30.34 13.13 -25.26
C LYS A 332 -31.29 12.31 -24.38
N CYS A 333 -30.76 11.38 -23.58
CA CYS A 333 -31.54 10.53 -22.68
C CYS A 333 -32.29 11.34 -21.60
N PHE A 334 -31.67 12.40 -21.08
CA PHE A 334 -32.24 13.24 -20.02
C PHE A 334 -32.98 14.48 -20.52
N ALA A 335 -33.27 14.60 -21.81
CA ALA A 335 -33.87 15.81 -22.40
C ALA A 335 -35.14 16.28 -21.66
N ASP A 336 -35.99 15.34 -21.24
CA ASP A 336 -37.25 15.60 -20.53
C ASP A 336 -37.13 15.51 -18.99
N GLN A 337 -35.91 15.43 -18.45
CA GLN A 337 -35.64 15.29 -17.02
C GLN A 337 -34.79 16.49 -16.53
N PRO A 338 -35.41 17.60 -16.06
CA PRO A 338 -34.71 18.85 -15.78
C PRO A 338 -33.53 18.72 -14.81
N GLY A 339 -33.69 17.94 -13.73
CA GLY A 339 -32.62 17.72 -12.73
C GLY A 339 -31.40 16.99 -13.31
N PRO A 340 -31.55 15.74 -13.80
CA PRO A 340 -30.49 14.99 -14.46
C PRO A 340 -29.84 15.72 -15.65
N LEU A 341 -30.63 16.46 -16.44
CA LEU A 341 -30.12 17.28 -17.53
C LEU A 341 -29.22 18.41 -17.03
N ALA A 342 -29.66 19.15 -16.00
CA ALA A 342 -28.87 20.23 -15.40
C ALA A 342 -27.55 19.71 -14.83
N ALA A 343 -27.58 18.60 -14.09
CA ALA A 343 -26.37 17.97 -13.54
C ALA A 343 -25.41 17.51 -14.65
N THR A 344 -25.94 16.94 -15.74
CA THR A 344 -25.13 16.51 -16.89
C THR A 344 -24.48 17.71 -17.59
N ARG A 345 -25.22 18.81 -17.76
CA ARG A 345 -24.69 20.07 -18.33
C ARG A 345 -23.62 20.71 -17.44
N GLN A 346 -23.83 20.71 -16.12
CA GLN A 346 -22.85 21.22 -15.15
C GLN A 346 -21.54 20.43 -15.25
N ARG A 347 -21.62 19.10 -15.29
CA ARG A 347 -20.44 18.24 -15.44
C ARG A 347 -19.69 18.46 -16.75
N LEU A 348 -20.42 18.64 -17.87
CA LEU A 348 -19.82 18.96 -19.16
C LEU A 348 -19.12 20.33 -19.12
N ALA A 349 -19.78 21.35 -18.56
CA ALA A 349 -19.21 22.68 -18.44
C ALA A 349 -17.94 22.69 -17.57
N ALA A 350 -17.93 21.93 -16.47
CA ALA A 350 -16.73 21.75 -15.65
C ALA A 350 -15.58 21.09 -16.44
N ALA A 351 -15.87 20.01 -17.18
CA ALA A 351 -14.88 19.34 -18.01
C ALA A 351 -14.30 20.27 -19.09
N GLN A 352 -15.16 21.06 -19.76
CA GLN A 352 -14.73 22.03 -20.78
C GLN A 352 -13.85 23.14 -20.20
N LYS A 353 -14.17 23.64 -18.98
CA LYS A 353 -13.33 24.62 -18.29
C LYS A 353 -11.93 24.06 -17.99
N ILE A 354 -11.85 22.82 -17.50
CA ILE A 354 -10.57 22.16 -17.20
C ILE A 354 -9.79 21.90 -18.49
N GLN A 355 -10.45 21.41 -19.55
CA GLN A 355 -9.85 21.23 -20.87
C GLN A 355 -9.27 22.54 -21.40
N HIS A 356 -10.00 23.65 -21.28
CA HIS A 356 -9.52 24.96 -21.68
C HIS A 356 -8.32 25.42 -20.84
N LYS A 357 -8.33 25.17 -19.52
CA LYS A 357 -7.21 25.47 -18.63
C LYS A 357 -5.93 24.73 -19.05
N ILE A 358 -6.03 23.43 -19.35
CA ILE A 358 -4.90 22.63 -19.86
C ILE A 358 -4.42 23.16 -21.22
N TYR A 359 -5.34 23.50 -22.12
CA TYR A 359 -4.97 24.09 -23.41
C TYR A 359 -4.23 25.43 -23.26
N GLN A 360 -4.69 26.32 -22.38
CA GLN A 360 -4.02 27.60 -22.15
C GLN A 360 -2.61 27.44 -21.58
N LEU A 361 -2.42 26.45 -20.70
CA LEU A 361 -1.12 26.18 -20.10
C LEU A 361 -0.15 25.52 -21.09
N THR A 362 -0.64 24.56 -21.88
CA THR A 362 0.22 23.66 -22.67
C THR A 362 0.30 24.05 -24.15
N GLY A 363 -0.66 24.81 -24.66
CA GLY A 363 -0.84 25.09 -26.09
C GLY A 363 -1.36 23.91 -26.92
N ASN A 364 -1.55 22.73 -26.30
CA ASN A 364 -1.91 21.50 -26.99
C ASN A 364 -3.41 21.18 -26.86
N PRO A 365 -4.13 20.95 -27.97
CA PRO A 365 -5.49 20.42 -27.93
C PRO A 365 -5.54 19.06 -27.22
N ILE A 366 -6.62 18.79 -26.46
CA ILE A 366 -6.73 17.58 -25.65
C ILE A 366 -6.68 16.30 -26.50
N GLU A 367 -7.21 16.37 -27.71
CA GLU A 367 -7.26 15.27 -28.67
C GLU A 367 -5.86 14.83 -29.12
N GLN A 368 -4.89 15.75 -29.13
CA GLN A 368 -3.49 15.45 -29.44
C GLN A 368 -2.77 14.83 -28.24
N LEU A 369 -3.21 15.16 -27.03
CA LEU A 369 -2.61 14.61 -25.80
C LEU A 369 -3.05 13.16 -25.57
N ILE A 370 -4.29 12.82 -25.90
CA ILE A 370 -4.84 11.48 -25.60
C ILE A 370 -4.76 10.47 -26.78
N ASN A 371 -4.28 10.89 -27.96
CA ASN A 371 -4.11 10.02 -29.13
C ASN A 371 -2.66 10.03 -29.64
N PRO A 372 -2.04 8.86 -29.95
CA PRO A 372 -2.58 7.51 -29.88
C PRO A 372 -2.25 6.86 -28.52
N LEU A 373 -3.12 7.01 -27.51
CA LEU A 373 -3.05 6.10 -26.37
C LEU A 373 -3.72 4.77 -26.78
N PRO A 374 -3.00 3.64 -26.77
CA PRO A 374 -3.60 2.35 -27.10
C PRO A 374 -4.74 2.05 -26.12
N SER A 375 -5.82 1.45 -26.60
CA SER A 375 -6.83 0.88 -25.69
C SER A 375 -6.17 -0.23 -24.88
N THR A 376 -6.49 -0.31 -23.59
CA THR A 376 -6.24 -1.49 -22.75
C THR A 376 -7.05 -2.67 -23.29
N ALA A 377 -6.58 -3.27 -24.39
CA ALA A 377 -7.13 -4.51 -24.92
C ALA A 377 -6.84 -5.63 -23.90
N ALA A 378 -7.88 -6.39 -23.56
CA ALA A 378 -7.81 -7.53 -22.68
C ALA A 378 -6.64 -8.44 -23.07
N LYS A 379 -5.57 -8.46 -22.25
CA LYS A 379 -4.71 -9.64 -22.21
C LYS A 379 -5.62 -10.78 -21.73
N GLY A 380 -5.74 -11.78 -22.60
CA GLY A 380 -6.62 -12.93 -22.46
C GLY A 380 -6.31 -13.76 -21.24
#